data_AF-A0AA91TV69-F1
#
_entry.id   AF-A0AA91TV69-F1
#
_cell.length_a   1.000
_cell.length_b   1.000
_cell.length_c   1.000
_cell.angle_alpha   90.00
_cell.angle_beta   90.00
_cell.angle_gamma   90.00
#
_symmetry.space_group_name_H-M   'P 1'
#
loop_
_entity.id
_entity.type
_entity.pdbx_description
1 polymer ?
#
loop_
_entity_poly.entity_id
_entity_poly.type
_entity_poly.pdbx_seq_one_letter_code
_entity_poly.pdbx_strand_id
1 'polypeptide(L)' 'MELEEDIKKFNKVKLDLLRMSNCIETCKTNKEKDSYQNICIEYSKQLQALEESIEETYGIHLCCCPTSKK' A
#
# COMPACT_ATOMS: atom_id res chain seq x y z
N MET A 1 9.86 8.02 -18.83
CA MET A 1 10.89 7.95 -17.77
C MET A 1 10.52 6.79 -16.88
N GLU A 2 11.41 5.80 -16.71
CA GLU A 2 11.11 4.57 -15.98
C GLU A 2 10.74 4.83 -14.51
N LEU A 3 11.43 5.78 -13.86
CA LEU A 3 11.12 6.21 -12.48
C LEU A 3 9.68 6.72 -12.31
N GLU A 4 9.17 7.53 -13.25
CA GLU A 4 7.80 8.03 -13.18
C GLU A 4 6.76 6.91 -13.30
N GLU A 5 7.06 5.89 -14.10
CA GLU A 5 6.18 4.73 -14.26
C GLU A 5 6.16 3.87 -13.01
N ASP A 6 7.31 3.68 -12.37
CA ASP A 6 7.38 2.92 -11.12
C ASP A 6 6.77 3.67 -9.94
N ILE A 7 6.95 4.99 -9.86
CA ILE A 7 6.22 5.85 -8.91
C ILE A 7 4.70 5.77 -9.16
N LYS A 8 4.25 5.75 -10.43
CA LYS A 8 2.81 5.57 -10.75
C LYS A 8 2.29 4.22 -10.29
N LYS A 9 3.04 3.14 -10.49
CA LYS A 9 2.67 1.79 -9.99
C LYS A 9 2.60 1.78 -8.47
N PHE A 10 3.62 2.31 -7.80
CA PHE A 10 3.65 2.45 -6.34
C PHE A 10 2.43 3.20 -5.81
N ASN A 11 2.13 4.38 -6.38
CA ASN A 11 0.98 5.18 -5.99
C ASN A 11 -0.37 4.50 -6.24
N LYS A 12 -0.47 3.68 -7.30
CA LYS A 12 -1.67 2.89 -7.57
C LYS A 12 -1.90 1.83 -6.49
N VAL A 13 -0.86 1.05 -6.15
CA VAL A 13 -0.93 0.06 -5.07
C VAL A 13 -1.29 0.72 -3.74
N LYS A 14 -0.72 1.91 -3.46
CA LYS A 14 -1.04 2.71 -2.27
C LYS A 14 -2.50 3.15 -2.22
N LEU A 15 -3.04 3.63 -3.34
CA LEU A 15 -4.45 4.02 -3.46
C LEU A 15 -5.39 2.83 -3.29
N ASP A 16 -5.06 1.69 -3.89
CA ASP A 16 -5.87 0.48 -3.79
C ASP A 16 -5.89 -0.05 -2.35
N LEU A 17 -4.75 -0.03 -1.65
CA LEU A 17 -4.66 -0.35 -0.22
C LEU A 17 -5.54 0.57 0.62
N LEU A 18 -5.48 1.89 0.41
CA LEU A 18 -6.32 2.86 1.14
C LEU A 18 -7.82 2.63 0.92
N ARG A 19 -8.22 2.37 -0.33
CA ARG A 19 -9.61 2.06 -0.67
C ARG A 19 -10.08 0.79 0.03
N MET A 20 -9.26 -0.27 -0.01
CA MET A 20 -9.59 -1.55 0.62
C MET A 20 -9.66 -1.41 2.14
N SER A 21 -8.77 -0.63 2.75
CA SER A 21 -8.79 -0.32 4.17
C SER A 21 -10.09 0.37 4.58
N ASN A 22 -10.56 1.34 3.80
CA ASN A 22 -11.85 2.01 4.07
C ASN A 22 -13.04 1.06 3.91
N CYS A 23 -12.97 0.10 2.96
CA CYS A 23 -14.02 -0.90 2.81
C CYS A 23 -14.18 -1.78 4.07
N ILE A 24 -13.09 -2.08 4.80
CA ILE A 24 -13.14 -2.85 6.05
C ILE A 24 -14.04 -2.18 7.09
N GLU A 25 -14.01 -0.85 7.17
CA GLU A 25 -14.84 -0.09 8.12
C GLU A 25 -16.34 -0.25 7.83
N THR A 26 -16.70 -0.44 6.56
CA THR A 26 -18.09 -0.59 6.10
C THR A 26 -18.60 -2.04 6.12
N CYS A 27 -17.73 -3.03 6.38
CA CYS A 27 -18.11 -4.44 6.38
C CYS A 27 -19.01 -4.78 7.56
N LYS A 28 -20.08 -5.55 7.30
CA LYS A 28 -21.10 -5.90 8.30
C LYS A 28 -20.75 -7.16 9.09
N THR A 29 -19.96 -8.06 8.52
CA THR A 29 -19.58 -9.32 9.16
C THR A 29 -18.07 -9.38 9.43
N ASN A 30 -17.70 -10.06 10.52
CA ASN A 30 -16.28 -10.26 10.86
C ASN A 30 -15.55 -11.10 9.80
N LYS A 31 -16.23 -12.05 9.15
CA LYS A 31 -15.65 -12.89 8.09
C LYS A 31 -15.24 -12.08 6.86
N GLU A 32 -16.06 -11.09 6.48
CA GLU A 32 -15.72 -10.15 5.41
C GLU A 32 -14.54 -9.26 5.84
N LYS A 33 -14.56 -8.72 7.07
CA LYS A 33 -13.46 -7.91 7.61
C LYS A 33 -12.14 -8.66 7.59
N ASP A 34 -12.09 -9.89 8.08
CA ASP A 34 -10.88 -10.71 8.11
C ASP A 34 -10.34 -10.96 6.69
N SER A 35 -11.24 -11.20 5.73
CA SER A 35 -10.87 -11.40 4.33
C SER A 35 -10.23 -10.13 3.74
N TYR A 36 -10.85 -8.98 3.94
CA TYR A 36 -10.33 -7.69 3.47
C TYR A 36 -9.07 -7.26 4.22
N GLN A 37 -8.94 -7.55 5.51
CA GLN A 37 -7.72 -7.30 6.29
C GLN A 37 -6.56 -8.12 5.76
N ASN A 38 -6.76 -9.41 5.48
CA ASN A 38 -5.73 -10.25 4.88
C ASN A 38 -5.28 -9.72 3.52
N ILE A 39 -6.22 -9.25 2.69
CA ILE A 39 -5.89 -8.60 1.42
C ILE A 39 -5.07 -7.33 1.67
N CYS A 40 -5.46 -6.47 2.61
CA CYS A 40 -4.71 -5.25 2.94
C CYS A 40 -3.29 -5.54 3.43
N ILE A 41 -3.08 -6.62 4.18
CA ILE A 41 -1.75 -7.07 4.62
C ILE A 41 -0.89 -7.42 3.41
N GLU A 42 -1.41 -8.18 2.45
CA GLU A 42 -0.67 -8.55 1.24
C GLU A 42 -0.35 -7.34 0.36
N TYR A 43 -1.29 -6.40 0.21
CA TYR A 43 -1.04 -5.14 -0.50
C TYR A 43 0.02 -4.28 0.21
N SER A 44 0.05 -4.29 1.55
CA SER A 44 1.04 -3.56 2.33
C SER A 44 2.45 -4.12 2.14
N LYS A 45 2.58 -5.46 2.10
CA LYS A 45 3.86 -6.13 1.78
C LYS A 45 4.34 -5.81 0.37
N GLN A 46 3.42 -5.83 -0.62
CA GLN A 46 3.75 -5.45 -1.99
C GLN A 46 4.18 -3.99 -2.10
N LEU A 47 3.51 -3.10 -1.36
CA LEU A 47 3.86 -1.68 -1.33
C LEU A 47 5.27 -1.47 -0.76
N GLN A 48 5.60 -2.14 0.34
CA GLN A 48 6.93 -2.08 0.95
C GLN A 48 8.02 -2.63 0.01
N ALA A 49 7.78 -3.77 -0.64
CA ALA A 49 8.74 -4.32 -1.61
C ALA A 49 8.96 -3.40 -2.83
N LEU A 50 7.90 -2.73 -3.30
CA LEU A 50 7.99 -1.72 -4.36
C LEU A 50 8.75 -0.48 -3.89
N GLU A 51 8.53 -0.05 -2.66
CA GLU A 51 9.26 1.05 -2.03
C GLU A 51 10.76 0.76 -2.05
N GLU A 52 11.17 -0.33 -1.40
CA GLU A 52 12.57 -0.77 -1.30
C GLU A 52 13.22 -0.91 -2.68
N SER A 53 12.52 -1.52 -3.64
CA SER A 53 13.01 -1.67 -5.02
C SER A 53 13.23 -0.33 -5.73
N ILE A 54 12.32 0.63 -5.59
CA ILE A 54 12.45 1.97 -6.20
C ILE A 54 13.58 2.76 -5.52
N GLU A 55 13.68 2.68 -4.18
CA GLU A 55 14.74 3.35 -3.43
C GLU A 55 16.12 2.80 -3.79
N GLU A 56 16.29 1.47 -3.88
CA GLU A 56 17.54 0.82 -4.30
C GLU A 56 17.89 1.14 -5.76
N THR A 57 16.91 1.13 -6.67
CA THR A 57 17.16 1.32 -8.11
C THR A 57 17.54 2.75 -8.44
N TYR A 58 16.87 3.73 -7.81
CA TYR A 58 17.00 5.15 -8.18
C TYR A 58 17.73 6.00 -7.13
N GLY A 59 18.08 5.43 -5.96
CA GLY A 59 18.78 6.13 -4.89
C GLY A 59 17.96 7.26 -4.26
N ILE A 60 16.63 7.17 -4.32
CA ILE A 60 15.70 8.15 -3.74
C ILE A 60 15.09 7.61 -2.45
N HIS A 61 14.51 8.48 -1.64
CA HIS A 61 13.67 8.09 -0.52
C HIS A 61 12.21 8.42 -0.82
N LEU A 62 11.35 7.42 -0.84
CA LEU A 62 9.91 7.59 -1.00
C LEU A 62 9.29 7.92 0.35
N CYS A 63 8.57 9.04 0.43
CA CYS A 63 7.89 9.41 1.66
C CYS A 63 6.66 8.51 1.88
N CYS A 64 6.85 7.42 2.61
CA CYS A 64 5.79 6.60 3.15
C CYS A 64 5.55 7.04 4.61
N CYS A 65 4.69 8.03 4.82
CA CYS A 65 4.29 8.42 6.17
C CYS A 65 3.67 7.20 6.88
N PRO A 66 4.28 6.66 7.96
CA PRO A 66 3.56 5.74 8.81
C PRO A 66 2.36 6.48 9.39
N THR A 67 1.17 5.89 9.34
CA THR A 67 -0.02 6.41 10.02
C THR A 67 0.12 6.42 11.55
N SER A 68 1.28 6.02 12.08
CA SER A 68 1.71 6.13 13.46
C SER A 68 1.93 7.58 13.88
N LYS A 69 0.84 8.35 14.05
CA LYS A 69 0.86 9.43 15.04
C LYS A 69 0.57 8.83 16.41
N LYS A 70 1.53 9.03 17.31
CA LYS A 70 1.50 8.79 18.76
C LYS A 70 0.16 9.12 19.41
#